data_AF-A0A496X3M9-F1
#
_entry.id   AF-A0A496X3M9-F1
#
_cell.length_a   1.000
_cell.length_b   1.000
_cell.length_c   1.000
_cell.angle_alpha   90.00
_cell.angle_beta   90.00
_cell.angle_gamma   90.00
#
_symmetry.space_group_name_H-M   'P 1'
#
loop_
_entity.id
_entity.type
_entity.pdbx_description
1 polymer ?
#
loop_
_entity_poly.entity_id
_entity_poly.type
_entity_poly.pdbx_seq_one_letter_code
_entity_poly.pdbx_strand_id
1 'polypeptide(L)'
;AIRVENILQKKSPASAKRNAQAIRRRLERIEPEFWRALRDGDEELATQVAFCAALERNLLLVEFMERVMRDAYVTHTEKLAVFQWTNFLEECAHRDPNIHDWKESSKKKMGQVAFRMLAEMGYLKSTRTLQLQHVVIRPEIKTMLDDNYCQRIRRCMEVSFKGTH
;
A
#
# COMPACT_ATOMS: atom_id res chain seq x y z
N ALA A 1 0.73 27.50 4.25
CA ALA A 1 0.13 26.16 3.98
C ALA A 1 -0.12 25.34 5.26
N ILE A 2 0.57 24.24 5.53
CA ILE A 2 0.05 23.14 6.40
C ILE A 2 -0.25 23.49 7.87
N ARG A 3 0.57 24.32 8.52
CA ARG A 3 0.38 24.70 9.94
C ARG A 3 -0.49 25.94 10.14
N VAL A 4 -0.49 26.84 9.16
CA VAL A 4 -1.09 28.18 9.26
C VAL A 4 -2.46 28.21 8.57
N GLU A 5 -2.59 27.53 7.43
CA GLU A 5 -3.84 27.44 6.65
C GLU A 5 -4.62 26.13 6.90
N ASN A 6 -4.06 25.19 7.69
CA ASN A 6 -4.66 23.88 7.99
C ASN A 6 -5.33 23.18 6.79
N ILE A 7 -4.67 23.19 5.63
CA ILE A 7 -5.21 22.60 4.39
C ILE A 7 -5.58 21.11 4.53
N LEU A 8 -5.01 20.41 5.53
CA LEU A 8 -5.29 19.01 5.84
C LEU A 8 -6.46 18.83 6.83
N GLN A 9 -7.06 19.94 7.29
CA GLN A 9 -8.18 20.03 8.22
C GLN A 9 -8.01 19.10 9.45
N LYS A 10 -6.82 19.08 10.08
CA LYS A 10 -6.57 18.21 11.24
C LYS A 10 -6.85 18.93 12.55
N LYS A 11 -7.36 18.16 13.52
CA LYS A 11 -7.73 18.63 14.87
C LYS A 11 -6.56 19.19 15.70
N SER A 12 -5.30 18.91 15.34
CA SER A 12 -4.15 19.52 16.01
C SER A 12 -2.98 19.79 15.04
N PRO A 13 -2.20 20.86 15.27
CA PRO A 13 -1.02 21.19 14.45
C PRO A 13 0.05 20.08 14.43
N ALA A 14 0.19 19.34 15.52
CA ALA A 14 1.11 18.21 15.61
C ALA A 14 0.66 17.00 14.76
N SER A 15 -0.66 16.77 14.64
CA SER A 15 -1.23 15.75 13.76
C SER A 15 -1.15 16.19 12.29
N ALA A 16 -1.44 17.46 11.99
CA ALA A 16 -1.25 18.05 10.66
C ALA A 16 0.21 17.89 10.19
N LYS A 17 1.19 18.22 11.04
CA LYS A 17 2.62 18.08 10.71
C LYS A 17 3.02 16.63 10.43
N ARG A 18 2.59 15.68 11.28
CA ARG A 18 2.92 14.26 11.10
C ARG A 18 2.35 13.69 9.81
N ASN A 19 1.08 13.96 9.52
CA ASN A 19 0.44 13.52 8.29
C ASN A 19 1.09 14.16 7.05
N ALA A 20 1.33 15.46 7.09
CA ALA A 20 2.03 16.18 6.03
C ALA A 20 3.42 15.61 5.74
N GLN A 21 4.21 15.34 6.77
CA GLN A 21 5.53 14.73 6.61
C GLN A 21 5.44 13.33 6.03
N ALA A 22 4.46 12.52 6.45
CA ALA A 22 4.26 11.18 5.91
C ALA A 22 3.86 11.22 4.43
N ILE A 23 2.93 12.11 4.04
CA ILE A 23 2.52 12.33 2.65
C ILE A 23 3.73 12.79 1.84
N ARG A 24 4.41 13.86 2.28
CA ARG A 24 5.56 14.42 1.57
C ARG A 24 6.67 13.38 1.36
N ARG A 25 7.03 12.61 2.39
CA ARG A 25 8.07 11.56 2.30
C ARG A 25 7.71 10.40 1.37
N ARG A 26 6.42 10.17 1.09
CA ARG A 26 5.97 9.17 0.10
C ARG A 26 6.01 9.77 -1.30
N LEU A 27 5.50 10.99 -1.46
CA LEU A 27 5.49 11.68 -2.75
C LEU A 27 6.89 12.03 -3.25
N GLU A 28 7.83 12.40 -2.36
CA GLU A 28 9.24 12.70 -2.69
C GLU A 28 9.99 11.55 -3.38
N ARG A 29 9.45 10.32 -3.40
CA ARG A 29 10.06 9.14 -4.02
C ARG A 29 9.43 8.71 -5.34
N ILE A 30 8.39 9.42 -5.78
CA ILE A 30 7.72 9.14 -7.06
C ILE A 30 7.87 10.35 -7.99
N GLU A 31 7.93 10.08 -9.28
CA GLU A 31 8.27 11.08 -10.29
C GLU A 31 7.16 12.11 -10.52
N PRO A 32 7.45 13.31 -11.06
CA PRO A 32 6.48 14.41 -11.18
C PRO A 32 5.20 14.08 -11.94
N GLU A 33 5.21 13.11 -12.84
CA GLU A 33 4.01 12.62 -13.52
C GLU A 33 3.03 11.91 -12.58
N PHE A 34 3.51 11.15 -11.60
CA PHE A 34 2.65 10.58 -10.57
C PHE A 34 2.00 11.69 -9.74
N TRP A 35 2.70 12.80 -9.48
CA TRP A 35 2.11 13.92 -8.73
C TRP A 35 0.98 14.60 -9.51
N ARG A 36 1.13 14.72 -10.83
CA ARG A 36 0.08 15.24 -11.72
C ARG A 36 -1.12 14.30 -11.72
N ALA A 37 -0.89 12.99 -11.90
CA ALA A 37 -1.96 12.00 -11.84
C ALA A 37 -2.68 11.97 -10.48
N LEU A 38 -1.96 12.16 -9.37
CA LEU A 38 -2.55 12.26 -8.04
C LEU A 38 -3.40 13.51 -7.83
N ARG A 39 -3.01 14.64 -8.43
CA ARG A 39 -3.69 15.94 -8.26
C ARG A 39 -4.89 16.09 -9.19
N ASP A 40 -4.72 15.67 -10.45
CA ASP A 40 -5.65 15.97 -11.54
C ASP A 40 -6.50 14.75 -11.94
N GLY A 41 -6.14 13.55 -11.44
CA GLY A 41 -6.85 12.31 -11.70
C GLY A 41 -8.17 12.17 -10.95
N ASP A 42 -8.99 11.22 -11.40
CA ASP A 42 -10.16 10.77 -10.66
C ASP A 42 -9.78 9.99 -9.38
N GLU A 43 -10.79 9.63 -8.58
CA GLU A 43 -10.59 8.95 -7.30
C GLU A 43 -9.83 7.61 -7.47
N GLU A 44 -10.12 6.85 -8.53
CA GLU A 44 -9.47 5.58 -8.80
C GLU A 44 -7.98 5.79 -9.11
N LEU A 45 -7.68 6.67 -10.07
CA LEU A 45 -6.30 6.96 -10.47
C LEU A 45 -5.49 7.50 -9.29
N ALA A 46 -6.04 8.46 -8.54
CA ALA A 46 -5.41 9.02 -7.36
C ALA A 46 -5.12 7.96 -6.28
N THR A 47 -6.07 7.03 -6.07
CA THR A 47 -5.89 5.91 -5.12
C THR A 47 -4.78 4.97 -5.56
N GLN A 48 -4.72 4.60 -6.84
CA GLN A 48 -3.66 3.74 -7.36
C GLN A 48 -2.29 4.42 -7.26
N VAL A 49 -2.18 5.72 -7.59
CA VAL A 49 -0.93 6.49 -7.41
C VAL A 49 -0.51 6.54 -5.95
N ALA A 50 -1.44 6.83 -5.03
CA ALA A 50 -1.13 6.91 -3.60
C ALA A 50 -0.61 5.56 -3.07
N PHE A 51 -1.14 4.45 -3.57
CA PHE A 51 -0.67 3.12 -3.22
C PHE A 51 0.70 2.78 -3.84
N CYS A 52 0.99 3.19 -5.08
CA CYS A 52 2.34 3.10 -5.65
C CYS A 52 3.37 3.81 -4.75
N ALA A 53 3.07 5.04 -4.33
CA ALA A 53 3.94 5.80 -3.42
C ALA A 53 4.09 5.14 -2.04
N ALA A 54 3.06 4.44 -1.56
CA ALA A 54 3.12 3.67 -0.33
C ALA A 54 4.04 2.44 -0.47
N LEU A 55 3.93 1.69 -1.57
CA LEU A 55 4.79 0.55 -1.88
C LEU A 55 6.25 0.98 -2.01
N GLU A 56 6.53 2.05 -2.77
CA GLU A 56 7.89 2.55 -3.01
C GLU A 56 8.62 2.94 -1.72
N ARG A 57 7.87 3.37 -0.69
CA ARG A 57 8.45 3.74 0.62
C ARG A 57 8.49 2.60 1.63
N ASN A 58 7.73 1.53 1.43
CA ASN A 58 7.46 0.52 2.45
C ASN A 58 7.78 -0.89 1.95
N LEU A 59 9.04 -1.31 2.17
CA LEU A 59 9.51 -2.65 1.83
C LEU A 59 8.63 -3.76 2.44
N LEU A 60 8.15 -3.57 3.67
CA LEU A 60 7.32 -4.56 4.34
C LEU A 60 5.97 -4.75 3.63
N LEU A 61 5.39 -3.68 3.09
CA LEU A 61 4.18 -3.77 2.29
C LEU A 61 4.47 -4.45 0.94
N VAL A 62 5.59 -4.14 0.29
CA VAL A 62 6.03 -4.79 -0.95
C VAL A 62 6.19 -6.29 -0.73
N GLU A 63 6.91 -6.71 0.32
CA GLU A 63 7.09 -8.13 0.62
C GLU A 63 5.77 -8.83 0.98
N PHE A 64 4.84 -8.12 1.63
CA PHE A 64 3.50 -8.67 1.91
C PHE A 64 2.72 -8.92 0.62
N MET A 65 2.80 -8.00 -0.36
CA MET A 65 2.21 -8.20 -1.69
C MET A 65 2.87 -9.37 -2.42
N GLU A 66 4.19 -9.45 -2.39
CA GLU A 66 4.97 -10.45 -3.13
C GLU A 66 4.83 -11.86 -2.58
N ARG A 67 4.67 -12.02 -1.26
CA ARG A 67 4.59 -13.32 -0.60
C ARG A 67 3.15 -13.70 -0.30
N VAL A 68 2.48 -12.94 0.57
CA VAL A 68 1.18 -13.34 1.11
C VAL A 68 0.05 -13.12 0.11
N MET A 69 -0.04 -11.93 -0.50
CA MET A 69 -1.11 -11.66 -1.45
C MET A 69 -0.96 -12.50 -2.72
N ARG A 70 0.27 -12.63 -3.24
CA ARG A 70 0.56 -13.49 -4.38
C ARG A 70 0.13 -14.93 -4.12
N ASP A 71 0.57 -15.52 -3.00
CA ASP A 71 0.20 -16.88 -2.63
C ASP A 71 -1.32 -17.04 -2.52
N ALA A 72 -2.00 -16.07 -1.88
CA ALA A 72 -3.46 -16.09 -1.76
C ALA A 72 -4.18 -16.10 -3.13
N TYR A 73 -3.69 -15.35 -4.13
CA TYR A 73 -4.28 -15.37 -5.48
C TYR A 73 -3.94 -16.65 -6.26
N VAL A 74 -2.70 -17.14 -6.15
CA VAL A 74 -2.24 -18.38 -6.80
C VAL A 74 -3.02 -19.59 -6.28
N THR A 75 -3.27 -19.64 -4.97
CA THR A 75 -4.04 -20.72 -4.31
C THR A 75 -5.56 -20.53 -4.41
N HIS A 76 -6.02 -19.48 -5.09
CA HIS A 76 -7.44 -19.12 -5.20
C HIS A 76 -8.16 -19.02 -3.85
N THR A 77 -7.45 -18.50 -2.85
CA THR A 77 -8.00 -18.24 -1.52
C THR A 77 -9.17 -17.25 -1.64
N GLU A 78 -10.32 -17.54 -1.01
CA GLU A 78 -11.48 -16.64 -1.03
C GLU A 78 -11.29 -15.44 -0.11
N LYS A 79 -10.67 -15.66 1.06
CA LYS A 79 -10.55 -14.66 2.14
C LYS A 79 -9.15 -14.69 2.73
N LEU A 80 -8.57 -13.51 2.85
CA LEU A 80 -7.32 -13.30 3.56
C LEU A 80 -7.57 -13.44 5.07
N ALA A 81 -6.82 -14.30 5.75
CA ALA A 81 -7.00 -14.49 7.18
C ALA A 81 -6.17 -13.48 7.98
N VAL A 82 -6.71 -12.98 9.09
CA VAL A 82 -6.03 -11.98 9.93
C VAL A 82 -4.66 -12.46 10.41
N PHE A 83 -4.53 -13.75 10.74
CA PHE A 83 -3.28 -14.33 11.23
C PHE A 83 -2.17 -14.36 10.16
N GLN A 84 -2.50 -14.29 8.86
CA GLN A 84 -1.48 -14.28 7.81
C GLN A 84 -0.56 -13.05 7.91
N TRP A 85 -1.07 -11.93 8.44
CA TRP A 85 -0.22 -10.78 8.76
C TRP A 85 0.77 -11.10 9.90
N THR A 86 0.30 -11.76 10.96
CA THR A 86 1.13 -12.11 12.12
C THR A 86 2.23 -13.10 11.71
N ASN A 87 1.87 -14.18 11.01
CA ASN A 87 2.83 -15.17 10.52
C ASN A 87 3.87 -14.52 9.60
N PHE A 88 3.43 -13.67 8.68
CA PHE A 88 4.32 -12.91 7.82
C PHE A 88 5.31 -12.05 8.61
N LEU A 89 4.85 -11.34 9.65
CA LEU A 89 5.72 -10.53 10.50
C LEU A 89 6.71 -11.37 11.29
N GLU A 90 6.29 -12.53 11.78
CA GLU A 90 7.18 -13.48 12.47
C GLU A 90 8.30 -13.93 11.53
N GLU A 91 7.99 -14.31 10.30
CA GLU A 91 9.02 -14.63 9.28
C GLU A 91 9.96 -13.45 9.00
N CYS A 92 9.43 -12.22 8.96
CA CYS A 92 10.27 -11.03 8.79
C CYS A 92 11.19 -10.81 9.99
N ALA A 93 10.69 -11.03 11.21
CA ALA A 93 11.45 -10.87 12.46
C ALA A 93 12.64 -11.83 12.55
N HIS A 94 12.56 -13.02 11.93
CA HIS A 94 13.69 -13.93 11.82
C HIS A 94 14.83 -13.38 10.95
N ARG A 95 14.51 -12.47 10.00
CA ARG A 95 15.50 -11.87 9.07
C ARG A 95 15.95 -10.47 9.48
N ASP A 96 15.09 -9.73 10.18
CA ASP A 96 15.38 -8.38 10.69
C ASP A 96 15.06 -8.30 12.19
N PRO A 97 16.09 -8.33 13.05
CA PRO A 97 15.93 -8.22 14.50
C PRO A 97 15.18 -6.96 14.95
N ASN A 98 15.19 -5.87 14.16
CA ASN A 98 14.46 -4.66 14.52
C ASN A 98 12.95 -4.88 14.56
N ILE A 99 12.43 -5.80 13.74
CA ILE A 99 11.00 -6.16 13.71
C ILE A 99 10.64 -7.02 14.92
N HIS A 100 11.57 -7.87 15.37
CA HIS A 100 11.39 -8.71 16.56
C HIS A 100 11.05 -7.84 17.78
N ASP A 101 11.78 -6.74 17.97
CA ASP A 101 11.66 -5.85 19.13
C ASP A 101 10.43 -4.92 19.09
N TRP A 102 9.60 -5.00 18.06
CA TRP A 102 8.37 -4.22 18.02
C TRP A 102 7.38 -4.67 19.08
N LYS A 103 6.79 -3.69 19.77
CA LYS A 103 5.65 -3.91 20.66
C LYS A 103 4.50 -4.53 19.88
N GLU A 104 3.73 -5.39 20.55
CA GLU A 104 2.56 -6.04 19.97
C GLU A 104 1.54 -5.05 19.41
N SER A 105 1.37 -3.89 20.07
CA SER A 105 0.52 -2.82 19.58
C SER A 105 1.00 -2.22 18.25
N SER A 106 2.31 -2.14 18.02
CA SER A 106 2.89 -1.69 16.75
C SER A 106 2.65 -2.72 15.64
N LYS A 107 2.88 -4.01 15.93
CA LYS A 107 2.63 -5.12 14.99
C LYS A 107 1.18 -5.14 14.53
N LYS A 108 0.23 -5.06 15.47
CA LYS A 108 -1.22 -4.95 15.19
C LYS A 108 -1.55 -3.70 14.40
N LYS A 109 -0.98 -2.55 14.77
CA LYS A 109 -1.28 -1.28 14.11
C LYS A 109 -0.84 -1.30 12.65
N MET A 110 0.31 -1.89 12.34
CA MET A 110 0.80 -2.01 10.98
C MET A 110 -0.09 -2.91 10.12
N GLY A 111 -0.54 -4.04 10.66
CA GLY A 111 -1.50 -4.91 9.96
C GLY A 111 -2.83 -4.20 9.65
N GLN A 112 -3.35 -3.44 10.61
CA GLN A 112 -4.54 -2.61 10.37
C GLN A 112 -4.35 -1.59 9.24
N VAL A 113 -3.16 -1.00 9.13
CA VAL A 113 -2.84 -0.04 8.06
C VAL A 113 -2.72 -0.77 6.73
N ALA A 114 -2.05 -1.93 6.68
CA ALA A 114 -1.92 -2.73 5.47
C ALA A 114 -3.28 -3.20 4.94
N PHE A 115 -4.12 -3.82 5.78
CA PHE A 115 -5.47 -4.26 5.36
C PHE A 115 -6.37 -3.11 4.92
N ARG A 116 -6.21 -1.92 5.52
CA ARG A 116 -6.94 -0.74 5.08
C ARG A 116 -6.52 -0.30 3.68
N MET A 117 -5.22 -0.21 3.41
CA MET A 117 -4.72 0.13 2.07
C MET A 117 -5.17 -0.89 1.02
N LEU A 118 -5.19 -2.18 1.37
CA LEU A 118 -5.69 -3.24 0.48
C LEU A 118 -7.20 -3.11 0.21
N ALA A 119 -7.98 -2.70 1.20
CA ALA A 119 -9.41 -2.44 1.01
C ALA A 119 -9.66 -1.16 0.19
N GLU A 120 -8.89 -0.09 0.43
CA GLU A 120 -8.94 1.15 -0.36
C GLU A 120 -8.58 0.90 -1.84
N MET A 121 -7.60 0.03 -2.10
CA MET A 121 -7.24 -0.41 -3.44
C MET A 121 -8.23 -1.40 -4.08
N GLY A 122 -9.19 -1.91 -3.31
CA GLY A 122 -10.14 -2.91 -3.77
C GLY A 122 -9.60 -4.34 -3.86
N TYR A 123 -8.41 -4.65 -3.33
CA TYR A 123 -7.96 -6.05 -3.20
C TYR A 123 -8.78 -6.81 -2.17
N LEU A 124 -9.35 -6.09 -1.19
CA LEU A 124 -10.24 -6.64 -0.18
C LEU A 124 -11.58 -5.93 -0.28
N LYS A 125 -12.67 -6.70 -0.32
CA LYS A 125 -14.04 -6.15 -0.29
C LYS A 125 -14.27 -5.18 0.87
N SER A 126 -13.71 -5.52 2.04
CA SER A 126 -13.69 -4.66 3.21
C SER A 126 -12.68 -5.18 4.23
N THR A 127 -12.29 -4.31 5.18
CA THR A 127 -11.47 -4.70 6.34
C THR A 127 -12.18 -5.61 7.33
N ARG A 128 -13.51 -5.79 7.22
CA ARG A 128 -14.30 -6.70 8.07
C ARG A 128 -14.35 -8.11 7.50
N THR A 129 -14.58 -8.23 6.19
CA THR A 129 -14.80 -9.52 5.52
C THR A 129 -13.50 -10.14 5.02
N LEU A 130 -12.51 -9.31 4.69
CA LEU A 130 -11.23 -9.70 4.09
C LEU A 130 -11.35 -10.62 2.85
N GLN A 131 -12.49 -10.54 2.16
CA GLN A 131 -12.75 -11.26 0.92
C GLN A 131 -11.89 -10.67 -0.18
N LEU A 132 -11.11 -11.52 -0.85
CA LEU A 132 -10.22 -11.14 -1.93
C LEU A 132 -11.00 -10.77 -3.19
N GLN A 133 -10.49 -9.78 -3.92
CA GLN A 133 -11.08 -9.23 -5.13
C GLN A 133 -10.00 -8.94 -6.16
N HIS A 134 -10.35 -9.10 -7.43
CA HIS A 134 -9.45 -8.71 -8.51
C HIS A 134 -9.48 -7.21 -8.73
N VAL A 135 -8.29 -6.61 -8.78
CA VAL A 135 -8.09 -5.18 -9.04
C VAL A 135 -7.54 -5.00 -10.44
N VAL A 136 -8.18 -4.12 -11.21
CA VAL A 136 -7.69 -3.72 -12.53
C VAL A 136 -6.80 -2.51 -12.36
N ILE A 137 -5.54 -2.65 -12.77
CA ILE A 137 -4.60 -1.53 -12.75
C ILE A 137 -4.80 -0.68 -13.99
N ARG A 138 -4.99 0.62 -13.78
CA ARG A 138 -5.19 1.63 -14.82
C ARG A 138 -4.02 1.64 -15.81
N PRO A 139 -4.25 1.73 -17.13
CA PRO A 139 -3.17 1.80 -18.12
C PRO A 139 -2.17 2.93 -17.84
N GLU A 140 -2.64 4.08 -17.37
CA GLU A 140 -1.81 5.23 -17.03
C GLU A 140 -0.77 4.88 -15.96
N ILE A 141 -1.17 4.12 -14.94
CA ILE A 141 -0.25 3.65 -13.89
C ILE A 141 0.78 2.69 -14.47
N LYS A 142 0.38 1.79 -15.37
CA LYS A 142 1.30 0.83 -16.00
C LYS A 142 2.36 1.56 -16.82
N THR A 143 1.94 2.52 -17.64
CA THR A 143 2.85 3.36 -18.43
C THR A 143 3.83 4.10 -17.54
N MET A 144 3.34 4.82 -16.52
CA MET A 144 4.24 5.53 -15.59
C MET A 144 5.20 4.58 -14.84
N LEU A 145 4.76 3.39 -14.45
CA LEU A 145 5.66 2.42 -13.79
C LEU A 145 6.70 1.84 -14.75
N ASP A 146 6.36 1.67 -16.04
CA ASP A 146 7.29 1.19 -17.05
C ASP A 146 8.33 2.24 -17.41
N ASP A 147 7.90 3.49 -17.64
CA ASP A 147 8.76 4.61 -18.02
C ASP A 147 9.80 4.94 -16.94
N ASN A 148 9.48 4.64 -15.68
CA ASN A 148 10.37 4.85 -14.53
C ASN A 148 11.06 3.56 -14.04
N TYR A 149 10.99 2.48 -14.80
CA TYR A 149 11.64 1.20 -14.49
C TYR A 149 11.20 0.58 -13.14
N CYS A 150 10.00 0.92 -12.65
CA CYS A 150 9.44 0.47 -11.37
C CYS A 150 8.79 -0.93 -11.46
N GLN A 151 9.48 -1.87 -12.09
CA GLN A 151 8.94 -3.20 -12.43
C GLN A 151 8.52 -4.02 -11.20
N ARG A 152 9.21 -3.86 -10.07
CA ARG A 152 8.84 -4.54 -8.81
C ARG A 152 7.51 -4.04 -8.27
N ILE A 153 7.29 -2.73 -8.29
CA ILE A 153 6.04 -2.11 -7.86
C ILE A 153 4.91 -2.52 -8.80
N ARG A 154 5.15 -2.51 -10.12
CA ARG A 154 4.19 -3.01 -11.12
C ARG A 154 3.72 -4.43 -10.80
N ARG A 155 4.64 -5.37 -10.53
CA ARG A 155 4.29 -6.75 -10.15
C ARG A 155 3.47 -6.84 -8.85
N CYS A 156 3.65 -5.91 -7.92
CA CYS A 156 2.83 -5.82 -6.71
C CYS A 156 1.44 -5.28 -7.02
N MET A 157 1.33 -4.26 -7.86
CA MET A 157 0.05 -3.72 -8.34
C MET A 157 -0.74 -4.76 -9.15
N GLU A 158 -0.06 -5.59 -9.92
CA GLU A 158 -0.69 -6.60 -10.75
C GLU A 158 -0.79 -7.96 -10.04
N VAL A 159 -0.70 -8.02 -8.70
CA VAL A 159 -0.68 -9.30 -7.96
C VAL A 159 -1.95 -10.13 -8.16
N SER A 160 -3.08 -9.46 -8.42
CA SER A 160 -4.36 -10.11 -8.69
C SER A 160 -4.58 -10.41 -10.17
N PHE A 161 -3.68 -9.98 -11.06
CA PHE A 161 -3.83 -10.18 -12.49
C PHE A 161 -3.69 -11.67 -12.83
N LYS A 162 -4.75 -12.26 -13.38
CA LYS A 162 -4.70 -13.56 -14.01
C LYS A 162 -4.25 -13.34 -15.46
N GLY A 163 -2.93 -13.33 -15.69
CA GLY A 163 -2.44 -13.44 -17.06
C GLY A 163 -2.95 -14.76 -17.64
N THR A 164 -3.62 -14.71 -18.79
CA THR A 164 -3.75 -15.89 -19.65
C THR A 164 -2.33 -16.35 -19.96
N HIS A 165 -1.97 -17.51 -19.41
CA HIS A 165 -0.77 -18.25 -19.78
C HIS A 165 -0.74 -18.51 -21.28
#